data_AF-X1TBV6-F1
#
_entry.id   AF-X1TBV6-F1
#
_cell.length_a   1.000
_cell.length_b   1.000
_cell.length_c   1.000
_cell.angle_alpha   90.00
_cell.angle_beta   90.00
_cell.angle_gamma   90.00
#
_symmetry.space_group_name_H-M   'P 1'
#
loop_
_entity.id
_entity.type
_entity.pdbx_description
1 polymer ?
#
loop_
_entity_poly.entity_id
_entity_poly.type
_entity_poly.pdbx_seq_one_letter_code
_entity_poly.pdbx_strand_id
1 'polypeptide(L)'
;PDYIAKNSYKVIHGLKDELAISSIRWYSKIKPLLPSFADSVAGIGHINLFPDADGSIRSQTHAIGYLENTFVPSFPMAIVKAFKGLDDSDIRLILGEGIDIKVTPSKTLRIAATGFDMPTLIKWNDGPGVAFHATPFRKVLKKEFQTSLFRGKIVIIGPTAPGIGDSFVTAVSSALPGVEIIANSVSNILKEEFFVRPQYFTFVELGLILLFGLYISFLLPRLKAGTGAIMTLILFLSYGTAGTVLFFHSNIWLKITPQIALLILGYIL
;
A
#
# COMPACT_ATOMS: atom_id res chain seq x y z
N PRO A 1 -11.82 -18.39 -15.35
CA PRO A 1 -12.12 -19.58 -14.52
C PRO A 1 -13.09 -19.25 -13.39
N ASP A 2 -14.04 -20.13 -13.10
CA ASP A 2 -15.15 -19.85 -12.16
C ASP A 2 -14.67 -19.52 -10.74
N TYR A 3 -13.56 -20.14 -10.30
CA TYR A 3 -12.97 -19.86 -9.00
C TYR A 3 -12.47 -18.41 -8.86
N ILE A 4 -12.13 -17.71 -9.95
CA ILE A 4 -11.76 -16.29 -9.90
C ILE A 4 -12.99 -15.45 -9.60
N ALA A 5 -14.06 -15.64 -10.37
CA ALA A 5 -15.32 -14.95 -10.16
C ALA A 5 -15.91 -15.26 -8.77
N LYS A 6 -15.73 -16.49 -8.28
CA LYS A 6 -16.13 -16.88 -6.91
C LYS A 6 -15.40 -16.07 -5.84
N ASN A 7 -14.10 -15.79 -6.01
CA ASN A 7 -13.26 -15.14 -5.01
C ASN A 7 -13.04 -13.63 -5.26
N SER A 8 -13.68 -13.04 -6.26
CA SER A 8 -13.63 -11.60 -6.54
C SER A 8 -14.48 -10.81 -5.55
N TYR A 9 -14.23 -9.50 -5.45
CA TYR A 9 -15.13 -8.58 -4.75
C TYR A 9 -16.55 -8.69 -5.31
N LYS A 10 -17.56 -8.72 -4.42
CA LYS A 10 -18.98 -8.79 -4.80
C LYS A 10 -19.69 -7.46 -4.72
N VAL A 11 -19.33 -6.63 -3.73
CA VAL A 11 -19.92 -5.31 -3.53
C VAL A 11 -18.93 -4.26 -4.05
N ILE A 12 -19.21 -3.72 -5.22
CA ILE A 12 -18.33 -2.77 -5.91
C ILE A 12 -19.09 -1.46 -6.18
N HIS A 13 -18.50 -0.34 -5.78
CA HIS A 13 -18.98 1.01 -6.04
C HIS A 13 -17.96 1.77 -6.90
N GLY A 14 -18.43 2.78 -7.65
CA GLY A 14 -17.56 3.57 -8.55
C GLY A 14 -17.46 3.01 -9.97
N LEU A 15 -18.26 2.00 -10.35
CA LEU A 15 -18.27 1.45 -11.71
C LEU A 15 -18.77 2.41 -12.80
N LYS A 16 -19.29 3.58 -12.42
CA LYS A 16 -19.69 4.63 -13.37
C LYS A 16 -18.65 5.73 -13.51
N ASP A 17 -17.60 5.70 -12.68
CA ASP A 17 -16.50 6.65 -12.74
C ASP A 17 -15.46 6.12 -13.73
N GLU A 18 -15.43 6.73 -14.92
CA GLU A 18 -14.51 6.35 -16.00
C GLU A 18 -13.03 6.53 -15.59
N LEU A 19 -12.72 7.54 -14.77
CA LEU A 19 -11.35 7.79 -14.31
C LEU A 19 -10.91 6.70 -13.33
N ALA A 20 -11.81 6.29 -12.44
CA ALA A 20 -11.54 5.20 -11.51
C ALA A 20 -11.33 3.87 -12.25
N ILE A 21 -12.16 3.54 -13.24
CA ILE A 21 -12.05 2.28 -14.00
C ILE A 21 -10.81 2.24 -14.89
N SER A 22 -10.53 3.31 -15.63
CA SER A 22 -9.41 3.37 -16.58
C SER A 22 -8.06 3.25 -15.91
N SER A 23 -7.98 3.57 -14.62
CA SER A 23 -6.75 3.52 -13.84
C SER A 23 -6.51 2.19 -13.12
N ILE A 24 -7.52 1.31 -13.08
CA ILE A 24 -7.34 -0.05 -12.54
C ILE A 24 -6.42 -0.85 -13.46
N ARG A 25 -5.55 -1.66 -12.87
CA ARG A 25 -4.70 -2.59 -13.63
C ARG A 25 -5.53 -3.80 -14.06
N TRP A 26 -5.77 -3.89 -15.37
CA TRP A 26 -6.52 -4.97 -16.01
C TRP A 26 -5.61 -6.08 -16.52
N TYR A 27 -5.97 -7.32 -16.21
CA TYR A 27 -5.31 -8.52 -16.70
C TYR A 27 -6.30 -9.39 -17.46
N SER A 28 -5.98 -9.71 -18.71
CA SER A 28 -6.75 -10.65 -19.53
C SER A 28 -6.25 -12.09 -19.40
N LYS A 29 -5.00 -12.27 -18.97
CA LYS A 29 -4.35 -13.57 -18.79
C LYS A 29 -3.91 -13.74 -17.34
N ILE A 30 -4.22 -14.90 -16.78
CA ILE A 30 -3.82 -15.32 -15.46
C ILE A 30 -3.15 -16.69 -15.56
N LYS A 31 -2.17 -16.96 -14.69
CA LYS A 31 -1.69 -18.34 -14.51
C LYS A 31 -2.72 -19.07 -13.67
N PRO A 32 -3.39 -20.12 -14.21
CA PRO A 32 -4.46 -20.77 -13.50
C PRO A 32 -3.91 -21.55 -12.30
N LEU A 33 -4.67 -21.57 -11.22
CA LEU A 33 -4.46 -22.52 -10.14
C LEU A 33 -4.90 -23.92 -10.60
N LEU A 34 -4.23 -24.93 -10.08
CA LEU A 34 -4.67 -26.32 -10.22
C LEU A 34 -6.09 -26.45 -9.63
N PRO A 35 -7.07 -27.00 -10.37
CA PRO A 35 -8.46 -27.07 -9.91
C PRO A 35 -8.64 -27.71 -8.54
N SER A 36 -7.89 -28.80 -8.27
CA SER A 36 -7.89 -29.48 -6.97
C SER A 36 -7.57 -28.56 -5.78
N PHE A 37 -6.71 -27.55 -6.00
CA PHE A 37 -6.43 -26.53 -4.99
C PHE A 37 -7.49 -25.43 -5.02
N ALA A 38 -7.89 -24.95 -6.19
CA ALA A 38 -8.83 -23.84 -6.32
C ALA A 38 -10.20 -24.13 -5.69
N ASP A 39 -10.65 -25.38 -5.72
CA ASP A 39 -11.96 -25.78 -5.20
C ASP A 39 -11.95 -26.06 -3.69
N SER A 40 -10.77 -26.28 -3.09
CA SER A 40 -10.60 -26.71 -1.69
C SER A 40 -10.09 -25.61 -0.75
N VAL A 41 -9.99 -24.35 -1.23
CA VAL A 41 -9.47 -23.22 -0.46
C VAL A 41 -10.57 -22.32 0.10
N ALA A 42 -10.29 -21.70 1.24
CA ALA A 42 -11.18 -20.71 1.86
C ALA A 42 -11.21 -19.37 1.10
N GLY A 43 -10.17 -19.08 0.30
CA GLY A 43 -10.06 -17.83 -0.43
C GLY A 43 -8.91 -17.84 -1.44
N ILE A 44 -9.04 -17.06 -2.51
CA ILE A 44 -8.01 -16.83 -3.52
C ILE A 44 -7.77 -15.33 -3.64
N GLY A 45 -6.49 -14.93 -3.72
CA GLY A 45 -6.09 -13.56 -4.00
C GLY A 45 -4.81 -13.49 -4.82
N HIS A 46 -4.61 -12.37 -5.52
CA HIS A 46 -3.41 -12.18 -6.34
C HIS A 46 -2.17 -11.89 -5.48
N ILE A 47 -1.01 -12.34 -5.97
CA ILE A 47 0.30 -12.07 -5.34
C ILE A 47 1.11 -10.99 -6.09
N ASN A 48 0.50 -10.37 -7.10
CA ASN A 48 1.18 -9.37 -7.92
C ASN A 48 1.63 -8.17 -7.06
N LEU A 49 2.89 -7.79 -7.25
CA LEU A 49 3.52 -6.60 -6.69
C LEU A 49 3.89 -5.66 -7.84
N PHE A 50 3.83 -4.36 -7.57
CA PHE A 50 4.10 -3.31 -8.55
C PHE A 50 5.23 -2.43 -8.03
N PRO A 51 6.46 -2.63 -8.54
CA PRO A 51 7.58 -1.77 -8.19
C PRO A 51 7.35 -0.33 -8.64
N ASP A 52 7.85 0.60 -7.85
CA ASP A 52 7.97 2.00 -8.24
C ASP A 52 9.00 2.15 -9.38
N ALA A 53 9.14 3.36 -9.92
CA ALA A 53 10.07 3.65 -11.02
C ALA A 53 11.55 3.30 -10.70
N ASP A 54 11.91 3.24 -9.43
CA ASP A 54 13.24 2.83 -8.95
C ASP A 54 13.38 1.33 -8.67
N GLY A 55 12.35 0.53 -8.97
CA GLY A 55 12.32 -0.91 -8.77
C GLY A 55 12.04 -1.35 -7.32
N SER A 56 11.83 -0.42 -6.38
CA SER A 56 11.50 -0.77 -5.00
C SER A 56 9.99 -1.00 -4.82
N ILE A 57 9.62 -1.96 -3.98
CA ILE A 57 8.24 -2.16 -3.53
C ILE A 57 7.97 -1.25 -2.33
N ARG A 58 6.95 -0.40 -2.44
CA ARG A 58 6.47 0.45 -1.33
C ARG A 58 4.97 0.30 -1.05
N SER A 59 4.22 -0.28 -1.97
CA SER A 59 2.77 -0.37 -1.90
C SER A 59 2.25 -1.78 -2.19
N GLN A 60 1.08 -2.06 -1.65
CA GLN A 60 0.29 -3.24 -1.93
C GLN A 60 -1.00 -2.83 -2.63
N THR A 61 -1.16 -3.24 -3.89
CA THR A 61 -2.46 -3.15 -4.59
C THR A 61 -3.41 -4.18 -4.01
N HIS A 62 -4.63 -3.76 -3.66
CA HIS A 62 -5.67 -4.63 -3.08
C HIS A 62 -6.73 -5.10 -4.07
N ALA A 63 -6.81 -4.50 -5.26
CA ALA A 63 -7.75 -4.89 -6.29
C ALA A 63 -7.10 -4.77 -7.68
N ILE A 64 -7.21 -5.85 -8.46
CA ILE A 64 -6.87 -5.85 -9.89
C ILE A 64 -8.09 -6.24 -10.71
N GLY A 65 -8.25 -5.67 -11.90
CA GLY A 65 -9.31 -6.03 -12.82
C GLY A 65 -9.00 -7.31 -13.59
N TYR A 66 -9.98 -8.18 -13.76
CA TYR A 66 -9.89 -9.42 -14.53
C TYR A 66 -11.14 -9.64 -15.37
N LEU A 67 -11.15 -9.21 -16.63
CA LEU A 67 -12.29 -9.31 -17.55
C LEU A 67 -13.58 -8.62 -17.02
N GLU A 68 -14.12 -7.71 -17.83
CA GLU A 68 -15.37 -6.99 -17.55
C GLU A 68 -15.36 -6.29 -16.17
N ASN A 69 -16.20 -6.70 -15.22
CA ASN A 69 -16.37 -6.08 -13.90
C ASN A 69 -15.88 -6.98 -12.75
N THR A 70 -14.99 -7.92 -13.01
CA THR A 70 -14.46 -8.80 -11.96
C THR A 70 -13.19 -8.19 -11.36
N PHE A 71 -13.21 -7.89 -10.06
CA PHE A 71 -12.07 -7.35 -9.34
C PHE A 71 -11.52 -8.40 -8.38
N VAL A 72 -10.28 -8.82 -8.58
CA VAL A 72 -9.63 -9.86 -7.77
C VAL A 72 -8.95 -9.21 -6.57
N PRO A 73 -9.21 -9.68 -5.34
CA PRO A 73 -8.55 -9.17 -4.15
C PRO A 73 -7.08 -9.58 -4.10
N SER A 74 -6.27 -8.82 -3.38
CA SER A 74 -4.91 -9.24 -3.06
C SER A 74 -4.88 -10.42 -2.09
N PHE A 75 -3.81 -11.20 -2.12
CA PHE A 75 -3.64 -12.32 -1.21
C PHE A 75 -3.68 -11.91 0.28
N PRO A 76 -3.07 -10.78 0.71
CA PRO A 76 -3.29 -10.24 2.05
C PRO A 76 -4.76 -10.01 2.41
N MET A 77 -5.56 -9.48 1.48
CA MET A 77 -6.99 -9.25 1.71
C MET A 77 -7.75 -10.57 1.87
N ALA A 78 -7.47 -11.56 1.01
CA ALA A 78 -8.07 -12.88 1.11
C ALA A 78 -7.73 -13.58 2.44
N ILE A 79 -6.48 -13.46 2.91
CA ILE A 79 -6.06 -13.96 4.22
C ILE A 79 -6.84 -13.29 5.34
N VAL A 80 -6.97 -11.96 5.33
CA VAL A 80 -7.68 -11.22 6.38
C VAL A 80 -9.16 -11.58 6.40
N LYS A 81 -9.80 -11.65 5.23
CA LYS A 81 -11.19 -12.10 5.08
C LYS A 81 -11.40 -13.46 5.73
N ALA A 82 -10.57 -14.43 5.38
CA ALA A 82 -10.66 -15.79 5.92
C ALA A 82 -10.37 -15.83 7.43
N PHE A 83 -9.35 -15.11 7.90
CA PHE A 83 -8.97 -15.08 9.32
C PHE A 83 -10.02 -14.44 10.22
N LYS A 84 -10.71 -13.41 9.72
CA LYS A 84 -11.79 -12.71 10.43
C LYS A 84 -13.16 -13.37 10.26
N GLY A 85 -13.29 -14.37 9.38
CA GLY A 85 -14.56 -15.03 9.08
C GLY A 85 -15.57 -14.08 8.42
N LEU A 86 -15.09 -13.20 7.53
CA LEU A 86 -15.91 -12.18 6.87
C LEU A 86 -16.60 -12.74 5.63
N ASP A 87 -17.86 -12.35 5.44
CA ASP A 87 -18.62 -12.68 4.25
C ASP A 87 -18.33 -11.70 3.09
N ASP A 88 -18.72 -12.10 1.88
CA ASP A 88 -18.58 -11.26 0.69
C ASP A 88 -19.28 -9.90 0.80
N SER A 89 -20.38 -9.83 1.56
CA SER A 89 -21.14 -8.59 1.79
C SER A 89 -20.48 -7.65 2.78
N ASP A 90 -19.57 -8.15 3.61
CA ASP A 90 -18.87 -7.34 4.62
C ASP A 90 -17.73 -6.53 4.02
N ILE A 91 -17.30 -6.87 2.80
CA ILE A 91 -16.21 -6.19 2.11
C ILE A 91 -16.76 -5.43 0.90
N ARG A 92 -16.66 -4.10 0.97
CA ARG A 92 -17.09 -3.20 -0.10
C ARG A 92 -15.88 -2.54 -0.74
N LEU A 93 -15.68 -2.79 -2.02
CA LEU A 93 -14.70 -2.11 -2.85
C LEU A 93 -15.30 -0.79 -3.37
N ILE A 94 -14.67 0.34 -3.07
CA ILE A 94 -15.07 1.66 -3.60
C ILE A 94 -13.92 2.15 -4.48
N LEU A 95 -14.08 2.03 -5.80
CA LEU A 95 -13.02 2.31 -6.76
C LEU A 95 -12.53 3.76 -6.62
N GLY A 96 -11.21 3.93 -6.60
CA GLY A 96 -10.54 5.21 -6.40
C GLY A 96 -10.49 5.67 -4.94
N GLU A 97 -11.41 5.26 -4.08
CA GLU A 97 -11.46 5.78 -2.71
C GLU A 97 -10.86 4.83 -1.67
N GLY A 98 -11.13 3.53 -1.75
CA GLY A 98 -10.65 2.56 -0.77
C GLY A 98 -11.55 1.33 -0.58
N ILE A 99 -11.30 0.56 0.47
CA ILE A 99 -12.05 -0.65 0.80
C ILE A 99 -12.65 -0.54 2.19
N ASP A 100 -13.95 -0.78 2.31
CA ASP A 100 -14.64 -0.84 3.60
C ASP A 100 -14.80 -2.29 4.03
N ILE A 101 -14.41 -2.58 5.26
CA ILE A 101 -14.58 -3.89 5.89
C ILE A 101 -15.47 -3.72 7.11
N LYS A 102 -16.66 -4.31 7.08
CA LYS A 102 -17.56 -4.37 8.21
C LYS A 102 -17.08 -5.44 9.19
N VAL A 103 -16.38 -5.02 10.25
CA VAL A 103 -15.82 -5.95 11.25
C VAL A 103 -16.89 -6.33 12.29
N THR A 104 -17.75 -5.38 12.65
CA THR A 104 -18.93 -5.61 13.49
C THR A 104 -20.12 -4.82 12.92
N PRO A 105 -21.37 -5.10 13.36
CA PRO A 105 -22.52 -4.29 12.95
C PRO A 105 -22.36 -2.78 13.19
N SER A 106 -21.52 -2.38 14.14
CA SER A 106 -21.27 -0.99 14.54
C SER A 106 -19.90 -0.43 14.13
N LYS A 107 -18.95 -1.27 13.68
CA LYS A 107 -17.60 -0.84 13.29
C LYS A 107 -17.27 -1.26 11.86
N THR A 108 -17.07 -0.27 11.00
CA THR A 108 -16.50 -0.43 9.67
C THR A 108 -15.07 0.09 9.66
N LEU A 109 -14.14 -0.78 9.30
CA LEU A 109 -12.75 -0.44 9.03
C LEU A 109 -12.64 0.10 7.61
N ARG A 110 -12.03 1.27 7.45
CA ARG A 110 -11.66 1.84 6.15
C ARG A 110 -10.19 1.54 5.85
N ILE A 111 -9.94 0.74 4.83
CA ILE A 111 -8.61 0.62 4.22
C ILE A 111 -8.46 1.73 3.21
N ALA A 112 -7.53 2.65 3.47
CA ALA A 112 -7.29 3.84 2.67
C ALA A 112 -6.50 3.52 1.38
N ALA A 113 -7.07 2.65 0.54
CA ALA A 113 -6.58 2.37 -0.80
C ALA A 113 -7.06 3.47 -1.78
N THR A 114 -6.69 4.73 -1.48
CA THR A 114 -7.19 5.97 -2.10
C THR A 114 -6.56 6.30 -3.45
N GLY A 115 -5.63 5.47 -3.93
CA GLY A 115 -5.02 5.59 -5.25
C GLY A 115 -5.83 4.88 -6.33
N PHE A 116 -5.62 5.28 -7.59
CA PHE A 116 -6.44 4.79 -8.69
C PHE A 116 -6.23 3.30 -9.05
N ASP A 117 -5.10 2.69 -8.66
CA ASP A 117 -4.87 1.24 -8.74
C ASP A 117 -5.07 0.55 -7.38
N MET A 118 -5.89 1.14 -6.51
CA MET A 118 -6.22 0.68 -5.16
C MET A 118 -5.00 0.25 -4.31
N PRO A 119 -3.91 1.05 -4.23
CA PRO A 119 -2.74 0.72 -3.44
C PRO A 119 -2.88 1.24 -2.01
N THR A 120 -2.35 0.50 -1.04
CA THR A 120 -1.95 1.09 0.24
C THR A 120 -0.44 1.09 0.35
N LEU A 121 0.13 2.15 0.93
CA LEU A 121 1.53 2.14 1.32
C LEU A 121 1.72 1.16 2.49
N ILE A 122 2.74 0.32 2.37
CA ILE A 122 3.06 -0.67 3.39
C ILE A 122 3.83 0.03 4.50
N LYS A 123 3.31 -0.04 5.72
CA LYS A 123 4.07 0.34 6.91
C LYS A 123 4.93 -0.86 7.31
N TRP A 124 6.19 -0.79 6.90
CA TRP A 124 7.15 -1.86 7.12
C TRP A 124 7.46 -2.03 8.60
N ASN A 125 7.42 -3.29 9.05
CA ASN A 125 8.11 -3.69 10.27
C ASN A 125 9.62 -3.83 9.99
N ASP A 126 10.42 -4.18 11.00
CA ASP A 126 11.86 -4.37 10.87
C ASP A 126 12.27 -5.35 9.74
N GLY A 127 13.56 -5.36 9.41
CA GLY A 127 14.14 -6.13 8.31
C GLY A 127 13.91 -7.65 8.33
N PRO A 128 14.46 -8.39 7.34
CA PRO A 128 14.09 -9.77 7.03
C PRO A 128 14.24 -10.69 8.24
N GLY A 129 13.19 -11.46 8.54
CA GLY A 129 13.19 -12.43 9.65
C GLY A 129 13.25 -11.84 11.06
N VAL A 130 13.15 -10.51 11.20
CA VAL A 130 13.12 -9.82 12.51
C VAL A 130 11.68 -9.61 12.96
N ALA A 131 10.83 -9.06 12.08
CA ALA A 131 9.46 -8.71 12.41
C ALA A 131 8.53 -9.91 12.59
N PHE A 132 8.80 -11.02 11.88
CA PHE A 132 7.95 -12.20 11.85
C PHE A 132 8.76 -13.46 12.17
N HIS A 133 8.21 -14.31 13.02
CA HIS A 133 8.84 -15.58 13.34
C HIS A 133 8.86 -16.51 12.11
N ALA A 134 10.04 -16.94 11.70
CA ALA A 134 10.23 -17.88 10.60
C ALA A 134 10.61 -19.28 11.12
N THR A 135 9.84 -20.29 10.73
CA THR A 135 10.21 -21.70 10.94
C THR A 135 10.54 -22.34 9.59
N PRO A 136 11.75 -22.89 9.39
CA PRO A 136 12.10 -23.62 8.17
C PRO A 136 11.15 -24.80 7.94
N PHE A 137 10.63 -24.93 6.72
CA PHE A 137 9.66 -25.97 6.37
C PHE A 137 10.17 -27.40 6.66
N ARG A 138 11.49 -27.64 6.54
CA ARG A 138 12.11 -28.92 6.92
C ARG A 138 11.85 -29.33 8.38
N LYS A 139 11.81 -28.37 9.31
CA LYS A 139 11.50 -28.63 10.73
C LYS A 139 10.04 -29.00 10.90
N VAL A 140 9.15 -28.35 10.14
CA VAL A 140 7.72 -28.68 10.12
C VAL A 140 7.50 -30.11 9.63
N LEU A 141 8.15 -30.50 8.53
CA LEU A 141 8.08 -31.87 7.99
C LEU A 141 8.57 -32.92 8.99
N LYS A 142 9.66 -32.64 9.71
CA LYS A 142 10.20 -33.52 10.75
C LYS A 142 9.46 -33.46 12.08
N LYS A 143 8.40 -32.64 12.19
CA LYS A 143 7.67 -32.36 13.44
C LYS A 143 8.57 -31.81 14.57
N GLU A 144 9.65 -31.12 14.20
CA GLU A 144 10.63 -30.49 15.09
C GLU A 144 10.21 -29.04 15.42
N PHE A 145 9.01 -28.85 15.96
CA PHE A 145 8.50 -27.53 16.34
C PHE A 145 7.54 -27.62 17.53
N GLN A 146 7.39 -26.51 18.25
CA GLN A 146 6.38 -26.41 19.29
C GLN A 146 5.05 -26.01 18.68
N THR A 147 3.97 -26.75 18.95
CA THR A 147 2.63 -26.48 18.41
C THR A 147 2.08 -25.11 18.83
N SER A 148 2.53 -24.60 19.97
CA SER A 148 2.24 -23.25 20.46
C SER A 148 2.66 -22.14 19.49
N LEU A 149 3.66 -22.37 18.64
CA LEU A 149 4.13 -21.37 17.66
C LEU A 149 3.08 -21.06 16.58
N PHE A 150 2.21 -22.03 16.26
CA PHE A 150 1.24 -21.89 15.17
C PHE A 150 -0.20 -21.71 15.64
N ARG A 151 -0.51 -22.04 16.90
CA ARG A 151 -1.87 -21.97 17.42
C ARG A 151 -2.41 -20.53 17.39
N GLY A 152 -3.53 -20.33 16.68
CA GLY A 152 -4.21 -19.03 16.59
C GLY A 152 -3.43 -17.97 15.81
N LYS A 153 -2.44 -18.38 15.00
CA LYS A 153 -1.62 -17.49 14.18
C LYS A 153 -1.97 -17.66 12.70
N ILE A 154 -1.78 -16.60 11.93
CA ILE A 154 -1.76 -16.66 10.47
C ILE A 154 -0.38 -17.19 10.08
N VAL A 155 -0.34 -18.31 9.35
CA VAL A 155 0.90 -18.92 8.87
C VAL A 155 0.96 -18.75 7.36
N ILE A 156 1.96 -18.02 6.89
CA ILE A 156 2.21 -17.81 5.46
C ILE A 156 3.37 -18.71 5.05
N ILE A 157 3.15 -19.54 4.03
CA ILE A 157 4.13 -20.51 3.55
C ILE A 157 4.61 -20.06 2.18
N GLY A 158 5.92 -20.00 1.99
CA GLY A 158 6.52 -19.75 0.69
C GLY A 158 8.05 -19.81 0.73
N PRO A 159 8.69 -19.71 -0.44
CA PRO A 159 10.13 -19.84 -0.56
C PRO A 159 10.83 -18.59 -0.02
N THR A 160 11.80 -18.79 0.86
CA THR A 160 12.68 -17.74 1.41
C THR A 160 14.16 -18.02 1.17
N ALA A 161 14.49 -19.17 0.58
CA ALA A 161 15.87 -19.56 0.30
C ALA A 161 16.42 -18.77 -0.91
N PRO A 162 17.68 -18.28 -0.83
CA PRO A 162 18.34 -17.65 -1.96
C PRO A 162 18.33 -18.55 -3.21
N GLY A 163 18.04 -17.98 -4.37
CA GLY A 163 18.02 -18.69 -5.65
C GLY A 163 16.76 -19.50 -5.95
N ILE A 164 15.80 -19.57 -5.01
CA ILE A 164 14.50 -20.24 -5.22
C ILE A 164 13.33 -19.26 -5.01
N GLY A 165 13.41 -18.43 -3.96
CA GLY A 165 12.35 -17.49 -3.62
C GLY A 165 12.50 -16.14 -4.30
N ASP A 166 11.38 -15.45 -4.47
CA ASP A 166 11.36 -14.06 -4.91
C ASP A 166 11.88 -13.15 -3.78
N SER A 167 12.76 -12.23 -4.15
CA SER A 167 13.34 -11.23 -3.26
C SER A 167 13.17 -9.85 -3.87
N PHE A 168 12.74 -8.89 -3.05
CA PHE A 168 12.38 -7.56 -3.51
C PHE A 168 13.13 -6.49 -2.73
N VAL A 169 13.49 -5.42 -3.42
CA VAL A 169 14.00 -4.20 -2.80
C VAL A 169 12.82 -3.48 -2.13
N THR A 170 12.99 -3.10 -0.88
CA THR A 170 11.99 -2.40 -0.06
C THR A 170 12.67 -1.30 0.76
N ALA A 171 11.88 -0.46 1.43
CA ALA A 171 12.43 0.60 2.28
C ALA A 171 13.27 0.09 3.47
N VAL A 172 13.04 -1.16 3.91
CA VAL A 172 13.73 -1.76 5.08
C VAL A 172 14.80 -2.77 4.72
N SER A 173 14.84 -3.24 3.47
CA SER A 173 15.81 -4.23 3.01
C SER A 173 15.93 -4.24 1.49
N SER A 174 17.16 -4.42 0.99
CA SER A 174 17.43 -4.65 -0.43
C SER A 174 17.00 -6.05 -0.93
N ALA A 175 16.68 -6.96 -0.02
CA ALA A 175 16.37 -8.34 -0.35
C ALA A 175 15.32 -8.94 0.61
N LEU A 176 14.11 -8.37 0.60
CA LEU A 176 13.00 -8.87 1.43
C LEU A 176 12.25 -10.00 0.71
N PRO A 177 12.03 -11.16 1.35
CA PRO A 177 11.24 -12.24 0.76
C PRO A 177 9.78 -11.83 0.50
N GLY A 178 9.20 -12.26 -0.63
CA GLY A 178 7.81 -11.92 -0.98
C GLY A 178 6.77 -12.33 0.08
N VAL A 179 7.01 -13.42 0.81
CA VAL A 179 6.15 -13.84 1.94
C VAL A 179 6.12 -12.84 3.08
N GLU A 180 7.23 -12.12 3.32
CA GLU A 180 7.29 -11.09 4.35
C GLU A 180 6.61 -9.80 3.91
N ILE A 181 6.56 -9.50 2.61
CA ILE A 181 5.74 -8.39 2.07
C ILE A 181 4.25 -8.68 2.31
N ILE A 182 3.81 -9.91 2.04
CA ILE A 182 2.45 -10.37 2.31
C ILE A 182 2.17 -10.27 3.82
N ALA A 183 3.10 -10.72 4.68
CA ALA A 183 2.95 -10.65 6.14
C ALA A 183 2.82 -9.21 6.65
N ASN A 184 3.65 -8.28 6.15
CA ASN A 184 3.55 -6.85 6.45
C ASN A 184 2.19 -6.30 6.03
N SER A 185 1.73 -6.60 4.82
CA SER A 185 0.43 -6.15 4.31
C SER A 185 -0.74 -6.69 5.13
N VAL A 186 -0.71 -7.97 5.51
CA VAL A 186 -1.71 -8.58 6.42
C VAL A 186 -1.69 -7.88 7.79
N SER A 187 -0.50 -7.65 8.35
CA SER A 187 -0.32 -6.96 9.63
C SER A 187 -0.89 -5.53 9.58
N ASN A 188 -0.62 -4.78 8.51
CA ASN A 188 -1.15 -3.43 8.31
C ASN A 188 -2.68 -3.43 8.24
N ILE A 189 -3.29 -4.35 7.50
CA ILE A 189 -4.75 -4.47 7.46
C ILE A 189 -5.33 -4.82 8.84
N LEU A 190 -4.76 -5.78 9.54
CA LEU A 190 -5.30 -6.23 10.84
C LEU A 190 -5.15 -5.18 11.95
N LYS A 191 -4.08 -4.37 11.90
CA LYS A 191 -3.80 -3.31 12.87
C LYS A 191 -4.33 -1.95 12.47
N GLU A 192 -4.88 -1.83 11.26
CA GLU A 192 -5.35 -0.55 10.70
C GLU A 192 -4.20 0.48 10.57
N GLU A 193 -2.97 -0.02 10.34
CA GLU A 193 -1.75 0.80 10.27
C GLU A 193 -1.29 0.99 8.83
N PHE A 194 -1.62 2.13 8.24
CA PHE A 194 -1.26 2.47 6.86
C PHE A 194 -0.73 3.89 6.75
N PHE A 195 0.18 4.11 5.80
CA PHE A 195 0.42 5.47 5.33
C PHE A 195 -0.63 5.85 4.30
N VAL A 196 -1.33 6.96 4.54
CA VAL A 196 -2.41 7.44 3.69
C VAL A 196 -1.93 8.63 2.88
N ARG A 197 -2.29 8.64 1.60
CA ARG A 197 -2.19 9.84 0.76
C ARG A 197 -3.59 10.22 0.29
N PRO A 198 -4.24 11.19 0.97
CA PRO A 198 -5.56 11.65 0.54
C PRO A 198 -5.51 12.20 -0.88
N GLN A 199 -6.56 11.97 -1.67
CA GLN A 199 -6.58 12.38 -3.08
C GLN A 199 -6.40 13.90 -3.25
N TYR A 200 -7.00 14.69 -2.35
CA TYR A 200 -6.94 16.15 -2.39
C TYR A 200 -5.54 16.72 -2.12
N PHE A 201 -4.61 15.93 -1.58
CA PHE A 201 -3.23 16.39 -1.36
C PHE A 201 -2.54 16.75 -2.67
N THR A 202 -2.91 16.13 -3.80
CA THR A 202 -2.37 16.51 -5.11
C THR A 202 -2.68 17.98 -5.43
N PHE A 203 -3.89 18.47 -5.11
CA PHE A 203 -4.26 19.86 -5.32
C PHE A 203 -3.58 20.80 -4.31
N VAL A 204 -3.43 20.37 -3.05
CA VAL A 204 -2.67 21.11 -2.03
C VAL A 204 -1.20 21.27 -2.45
N GLU A 205 -0.57 20.18 -2.90
CA GLU A 205 0.82 20.15 -3.37
C GLU A 205 1.02 21.10 -4.56
N LEU A 206 0.11 21.08 -5.55
CA LEU A 206 0.12 22.01 -6.69
C LEU A 206 -0.10 23.46 -6.27
N GLY A 207 -1.05 23.71 -5.37
CA GLY A 207 -1.30 25.05 -4.83
C GLY A 207 -0.09 25.63 -4.10
N LEU A 208 0.66 24.80 -3.37
CA LEU A 208 1.90 25.19 -2.70
C LEU A 208 3.04 25.46 -3.69
N ILE A 209 3.14 24.68 -4.76
CA ILE A 209 4.10 24.97 -5.86
C ILE A 209 3.79 26.35 -6.46
N LEU A 210 2.52 26.64 -6.75
CA LEU A 210 2.10 27.95 -7.27
C LEU A 210 2.43 29.05 -6.26
N LEU A 211 2.08 28.88 -4.99
CA LEU A 211 2.32 29.85 -3.92
C LEU A 211 3.82 30.17 -3.79
N PHE A 212 4.67 29.14 -3.71
CA PHE A 212 6.12 29.32 -3.59
C PHE A 212 6.72 29.89 -4.87
N GLY A 213 6.20 29.51 -6.05
CA GLY A 213 6.57 30.12 -7.32
C GLY A 213 6.27 31.62 -7.34
N LEU A 214 5.07 32.04 -6.92
CA LEU A 214 4.69 33.45 -6.83
C LEU A 214 5.56 34.21 -5.82
N TYR A 215 5.86 33.60 -4.67
CA TYR A 215 6.79 34.16 -3.69
C TYR A 215 8.16 34.45 -4.32
N ILE A 216 8.74 33.47 -5.02
CA ILE A 216 10.05 33.59 -5.66
C ILE A 216 10.02 34.61 -6.81
N SER A 217 8.98 34.63 -7.63
CA SER A 217 8.91 35.52 -8.80
C SER A 217 8.61 36.98 -8.46
N PHE A 218 7.79 37.25 -7.42
CA PHE A 218 7.29 38.61 -7.17
C PHE A 218 7.77 39.22 -5.85
N LEU A 219 7.88 38.42 -4.80
CA LEU A 219 8.21 38.94 -3.47
C LEU A 219 9.72 38.92 -3.22
N LEU A 220 10.38 37.80 -3.52
CA LEU A 220 11.81 37.62 -3.29
C LEU A 220 12.69 38.71 -3.95
N PRO A 221 12.46 39.14 -5.22
CA PRO A 221 13.29 40.15 -5.88
C PRO A 221 13.14 41.56 -5.27
N ARG A 222 12.07 41.78 -4.49
CA ARG A 222 11.81 43.06 -3.81
C ARG A 222 12.44 43.13 -2.41
N LEU A 223 12.96 42.01 -1.91
CA LEU A 223 13.56 41.92 -0.59
C LEU A 223 15.08 42.10 -0.66
N LYS A 224 15.66 42.63 0.42
CA LYS A 224 17.13 42.59 0.60
C LYS A 224 17.57 41.13 0.74
N ALA A 225 18.76 40.80 0.24
CA ALA A 225 19.30 39.44 0.25
C ALA A 225 19.19 38.74 1.61
N GLY A 226 19.57 39.40 2.71
CA GLY A 226 19.48 38.83 4.05
C GLY A 226 18.04 38.55 4.52
N THR A 227 17.10 39.45 4.23
CA THR A 227 15.68 39.26 4.59
C THR A 227 15.03 38.17 3.74
N GLY A 228 15.33 38.14 2.43
CA GLY A 228 14.89 37.08 1.54
C GLY A 228 15.41 35.70 1.97
N ALA A 229 16.68 35.61 2.35
CA ALA A 229 17.28 34.38 2.86
C ALA A 229 16.54 33.85 4.10
N ILE A 230 16.29 34.72 5.08
CA ILE A 230 15.61 34.36 6.32
C ILE A 230 14.17 33.90 6.03
N MET A 231 13.45 34.62 5.17
CA MET A 231 12.08 34.24 4.79
C MET A 231 12.03 32.89 4.07
N THR A 232 12.91 32.66 3.10
CA THR A 232 13.01 31.37 2.39
C THR A 232 13.38 30.25 3.35
N LEU A 233 14.30 30.48 4.30
CA LEU A 233 14.67 29.50 5.31
C LEU A 233 13.49 29.15 6.24
N ILE A 234 12.71 30.14 6.66
CA ILE A 234 11.50 29.92 7.47
C ILE A 234 10.48 29.09 6.69
N LEU A 235 10.24 29.41 5.41
CA LEU A 235 9.33 28.63 4.55
C LEU A 235 9.82 27.19 4.37
N PHE A 236 11.12 27.02 4.12
CA PHE A 236 11.73 25.70 3.99
C PHE A 236 11.57 24.87 5.27
N LEU A 237 11.94 25.44 6.43
CA LEU A 237 11.86 24.74 7.71
C LEU A 237 10.42 24.45 8.11
N SER A 238 9.52 25.44 8.01
CA SER A 238 8.11 25.25 8.36
C SER A 238 7.44 24.18 7.50
N TYR A 239 7.65 24.19 6.18
CA TYR A 239 7.07 23.20 5.28
C TYR A 239 7.69 21.81 5.47
N GLY A 240 9.01 21.72 5.62
CA GLY A 240 9.72 20.47 5.91
C GLY A 240 9.29 19.85 7.24
N THR A 241 9.16 20.66 8.29
CA THR A 241 8.66 20.23 9.59
C THR A 241 7.20 19.78 9.49
N ALA A 242 6.32 20.54 8.82
CA ALA A 242 4.93 20.16 8.64
C ALA A 242 4.78 18.81 7.93
N GLY A 243 5.52 18.58 6.84
CA GLY A 243 5.50 17.30 6.14
C GLY A 243 6.02 16.14 7.00
N THR A 244 7.09 16.38 7.76
CA THR A 244 7.67 15.37 8.68
C THR A 244 6.70 15.01 9.81
N VAL A 245 6.04 16.01 10.41
CA VAL A 245 5.05 15.79 11.47
C VAL A 245 3.84 15.02 10.94
N LEU A 246 3.31 15.39 9.77
CA LEU A 246 2.21 14.66 9.13
C LEU A 246 2.58 13.19 8.87
N PHE A 247 3.82 12.94 8.43
CA PHE A 247 4.29 11.59 8.14
C PHE A 247 4.41 10.72 9.39
N PHE A 248 5.10 11.18 10.44
CA PHE A 248 5.37 10.36 11.63
C PHE A 248 4.23 10.32 12.63
N HIS A 249 3.44 11.40 12.75
CA HIS A 249 2.38 11.47 13.75
C HIS A 249 1.01 11.08 13.20
N SER A 250 0.70 11.48 11.96
CA SER A 250 -0.61 11.23 11.35
C SER A 250 -0.60 10.10 10.34
N ASN A 251 0.55 9.49 10.04
CA ASN A 251 0.74 8.54 8.94
C ASN A 251 0.28 9.10 7.58
N ILE A 252 0.36 10.42 7.38
CA ILE A 252 -0.06 11.08 6.14
C ILE A 252 1.19 11.42 5.34
N TRP A 253 1.26 10.94 4.10
CA TRP A 253 2.39 11.21 3.22
C TRP A 253 2.14 12.44 2.33
N LEU A 254 2.81 13.54 2.67
CA LEU A 254 2.89 14.75 1.85
C LEU A 254 4.19 14.74 1.04
N LYS A 255 4.11 14.90 -0.29
CA LYS A 255 5.32 15.02 -1.11
C LYS A 255 5.90 16.42 -0.92
N ILE A 256 6.98 16.51 -0.15
CA ILE A 256 7.65 17.79 0.14
C ILE A 256 8.76 18.14 -0.85
N THR A 257 9.28 17.15 -1.58
CA THR A 257 10.48 17.30 -2.41
C THR A 257 10.35 18.37 -3.50
N PRO A 258 9.28 18.43 -4.32
CA PRO A 258 9.19 19.42 -5.39
C PRO A 258 9.18 20.87 -4.88
N GLN A 259 8.45 21.13 -3.79
CA GLN A 259 8.30 22.47 -3.22
C GLN A 259 9.59 22.91 -2.51
N ILE A 260 10.25 22.00 -1.81
CA ILE A 260 11.55 22.26 -1.19
C ILE A 260 12.61 22.54 -2.25
N ALA A 261 12.67 21.73 -3.31
CA ALA A 261 13.60 21.95 -4.42
C ALA A 261 13.35 23.30 -5.09
N LEU A 262 12.08 23.69 -5.27
CA LEU A 262 11.71 25.00 -5.81
C LEU A 262 12.23 26.15 -4.94
N LEU A 263 12.06 26.07 -3.61
CA LEU A 263 12.57 27.09 -2.69
C LEU A 263 14.11 27.20 -2.71
N ILE A 264 14.81 26.06 -2.78
CA ILE A 264 16.28 26.04 -2.84
C ILE A 264 16.76 26.64 -4.16
N LEU A 265 16.28 26.10 -5.29
CA LEU A 265 16.74 26.51 -6.61
C LEU A 265 16.37 27.95 -6.93
N GLY A 266 15.15 28.37 -6.59
CA GLY A 266 14.70 29.73 -6.88
C GLY A 266 15.30 30.81 -5.96
N TYR A 267 16.00 30.44 -4.89
CA TYR A 267 16.84 31.39 -4.15
C TYR A 267 18.27 31.47 -4.69
N ILE A 268 18.78 30.37 -5.29
CA ILE A 268 20.13 30.30 -5.84
C ILE A 268 20.22 30.97 -7.23
N LEU A 269 19.17 30.83 -8.04
CA LEU A 269 19.04 31.43 -9.38
C LEU A 269 18.61 32.90 -9.31
#